data_AF-A0A9E5NC20-F1
#
_entry.id   AF-A0A9E5NC20-F1
#
_cell.length_a   1.000
_cell.length_b   1.000
_cell.length_c   1.000
_cell.angle_alpha   90.00
_cell.angle_beta   90.00
_cell.angle_gamma   90.00
#
_symmetry.space_group_name_H-M   'P 1'
#
loop_
_entity.id
_entity.type
_entity.pdbx_description
1 polymer ?
#
loop_
_entity_poly.entity_id
_entity_poly.type
_entity_poly.pdbx_seq_one_letter_code
_entity_poly.pdbx_strand_id
1 'polypeptide(L)'
;MATMMELLPVWTSVFFTLAIYSFLYGENPWYRLAEHIYAGVSVGYAVAFNLDYLRDQWVDRWSLDGGMMVIYVICILIGILWYARFFKQYFHFYRWTLAIIVGTGIGMALRTVIFTQFLNQIIAQANIPLFVAGDMTSTISNILIAIMVPSVLLYFWFTGGAAEGGAMDIIRKIARYTMMAGFGSAYGYT
;
A
#
# COMPACT_ATOMS: atom_id res chain seq x y z
N MET A 1 -6.75 -26.66 -28.10
CA MET A 1 -7.21 -25.60 -29.02
C MET A 1 -8.05 -24.67 -28.18
N ALA A 2 -7.60 -23.44 -27.92
CA ALA A 2 -8.33 -22.51 -27.08
C ALA A 2 -9.74 -22.29 -27.66
N THR A 3 -10.76 -22.37 -26.82
CA THR A 3 -12.13 -22.19 -27.28
C THR A 3 -12.38 -20.71 -27.58
N MET A 4 -13.29 -20.39 -28.50
CA MET A 4 -13.61 -19.00 -28.86
C MET A 4 -13.98 -18.12 -27.66
N MET A 5 -14.53 -18.73 -26.59
CA MET A 5 -14.86 -18.06 -25.33
C MET A 5 -13.63 -17.69 -24.48
N GLU A 6 -12.53 -18.44 -24.59
CA GLU A 6 -11.28 -18.14 -23.85
C GLU A 6 -10.48 -17.02 -24.53
N LEU A 7 -10.65 -16.84 -25.84
CA LEU A 7 -9.93 -15.81 -26.59
C LEU A 7 -10.49 -14.40 -26.32
N LEU A 8 -11.80 -14.27 -26.08
CA LEU A 8 -12.44 -12.97 -25.82
C LEU A 8 -11.80 -12.21 -24.64
N PRO A 9 -11.67 -12.81 -23.44
CA PRO A 9 -11.02 -12.16 -22.29
C PRO A 9 -9.56 -11.76 -22.55
N VAL A 10 -8.84 -12.59 -23.32
CA VAL A 10 -7.43 -12.33 -23.67
C VAL A 10 -7.33 -11.12 -24.59
N TRP A 11 -8.18 -11.01 -25.60
CA TRP A 11 -8.17 -9.84 -26.48
C TRP A 11 -8.63 -8.56 -25.76
N THR A 12 -9.60 -8.66 -24.84
CA THR A 12 -9.98 -7.51 -24.02
C THR A 12 -8.86 -7.06 -23.09
N SER A 13 -8.12 -7.98 -22.48
CA SER A 13 -6.99 -7.63 -21.59
C SER A 13 -5.84 -6.99 -22.37
N VAL A 14 -5.51 -7.53 -23.55
CA VAL A 14 -4.53 -6.92 -24.46
C VAL A 14 -4.94 -5.52 -24.87
N PHE A 15 -6.21 -5.31 -25.25
CA PHE A 15 -6.72 -3.99 -25.63
C PHE A 15 -6.57 -2.98 -24.49
N PHE A 16 -7.02 -3.31 -23.28
CA PHE A 16 -6.90 -2.40 -22.13
C PHE A 16 -5.45 -2.15 -21.72
N THR A 17 -4.58 -3.15 -21.85
CA THR A 17 -3.13 -3.01 -21.59
C THR A 17 -2.51 -1.99 -22.54
N LEU A 18 -2.77 -2.12 -23.84
CA LEU A 18 -2.28 -1.16 -24.84
C LEU A 18 -2.92 0.23 -24.68
N ALA A 19 -4.21 0.29 -24.34
CA ALA A 19 -4.89 1.55 -24.09
C ALA A 19 -4.28 2.32 -22.91
N ILE A 20 -3.92 1.64 -21.82
CA ILE A 20 -3.24 2.25 -20.66
C ILE A 20 -1.81 2.67 -21.03
N TYR A 21 -1.04 1.82 -21.71
CA TYR A 21 0.32 2.16 -22.14
C TYR A 21 0.38 3.32 -23.13
N SER A 22 -0.72 3.61 -23.85
CA SER A 22 -0.77 4.77 -24.74
C SER A 22 -0.53 6.11 -24.02
N PHE A 23 -0.76 6.16 -22.70
CA PHE A 23 -0.42 7.31 -21.85
C PHE A 23 1.05 7.74 -21.97
N LEU A 24 1.97 6.80 -22.21
CA LEU A 24 3.41 7.10 -22.35
C LEU A 24 3.69 8.03 -23.55
N TYR A 25 2.83 8.00 -24.57
CA TYR A 25 2.92 8.85 -25.75
C TYR A 25 2.03 10.10 -25.67
N GLY A 26 1.20 10.23 -24.62
CA GLY A 26 0.27 11.34 -24.40
C GLY A 26 -1.18 10.90 -24.18
N GLU A 27 -2.03 11.83 -23.75
CA GLU A 27 -3.45 11.54 -23.49
C GLU A 27 -4.24 11.30 -24.79
N ASN A 28 -4.75 10.08 -24.97
CA ASN A 28 -5.57 9.68 -26.12
C ASN A 28 -7.02 9.38 -25.67
N PRO A 29 -8.06 9.60 -26.50
CA PRO A 29 -9.40 9.05 -26.27
C PRO A 29 -9.45 7.59 -25.77
N TRP A 30 -8.60 6.70 -26.28
CA TRP A 30 -8.55 5.30 -25.86
C TRP A 30 -8.07 5.12 -24.41
N TYR A 31 -7.06 5.89 -24.01
CA TYR A 31 -6.58 5.93 -22.63
C TYR A 31 -7.69 6.42 -21.68
N ARG A 32 -8.35 7.54 -22.01
CA ARG A 32 -9.44 8.10 -21.19
C ARG A 32 -10.61 7.15 -21.04
N LEU A 33 -10.96 6.41 -22.10
CA LEU A 33 -11.99 5.37 -22.03
C LEU A 33 -11.57 4.24 -21.09
N ALA A 34 -10.34 3.76 -21.19
CA ALA A 34 -9.80 2.73 -20.29
C ALA A 34 -9.80 3.20 -18.83
N GLU A 35 -9.42 4.45 -18.57
CA GLU A 35 -9.41 5.04 -17.24
C GLU A 35 -10.81 5.13 -16.63
N HIS A 36 -11.81 5.62 -17.37
CA HIS A 36 -13.19 5.70 -16.87
C HIS A 36 -13.80 4.32 -16.63
N ILE A 37 -13.55 3.35 -17.50
CA ILE A 37 -14.02 1.97 -17.31
C ILE A 37 -13.33 1.37 -16.08
N TYR A 38 -12.02 1.53 -15.93
CA TYR A 38 -11.28 1.04 -14.78
C TYR A 38 -11.77 1.65 -13.46
N ALA A 39 -12.00 2.97 -13.44
CA ALA A 39 -12.55 3.67 -12.28
C ALA A 39 -13.98 3.17 -11.95
N GLY A 40 -14.82 2.97 -12.96
CA GLY A 40 -16.18 2.44 -12.77
C GLY A 40 -16.19 1.00 -12.24
N VAL A 41 -15.41 0.12 -12.84
CA VAL A 41 -15.30 -1.29 -12.46
C VAL A 41 -14.69 -1.43 -11.06
N SER A 42 -13.67 -0.66 -10.72
CA SER A 42 -13.05 -0.70 -9.39
C SER A 42 -14.03 -0.29 -8.30
N VAL A 43 -14.81 0.78 -8.51
CA VAL A 43 -15.85 1.19 -7.57
C VAL A 43 -16.97 0.14 -7.48
N GLY A 44 -17.43 -0.39 -8.61
CA GLY A 44 -18.48 -1.42 -8.64
C GLY A 44 -18.07 -2.70 -7.92
N TYR A 45 -16.85 -3.19 -8.18
CA TYR A 45 -16.28 -4.35 -7.50
C TYR A 45 -16.11 -4.09 -6.00
N ALA A 46 -15.59 -2.93 -5.62
CA ALA A 46 -15.44 -2.58 -4.21
C ALA A 46 -16.80 -2.58 -3.48
N VAL A 47 -17.85 -2.03 -4.09
CA VAL A 47 -19.20 -2.05 -3.50
C VAL A 47 -19.72 -3.47 -3.33
N ALA A 48 -19.63 -4.31 -4.38
CA ALA A 48 -20.08 -5.70 -4.31
C ALA A 48 -19.34 -6.48 -3.21
N PHE A 49 -18.01 -6.37 -3.19
CA PHE A 49 -17.17 -7.01 -2.18
C PHE A 49 -17.54 -6.58 -0.75
N ASN A 50 -17.79 -5.29 -0.52
CA ASN A 50 -18.18 -4.80 0.81
C ASN A 50 -19.59 -5.25 1.20
N LEU A 51 -20.52 -5.38 0.26
CA LEU A 51 -21.86 -5.90 0.53
C LEU A 51 -21.83 -7.39 0.90
N ASP A 52 -21.05 -8.19 0.17
CA ASP A 52 -20.81 -9.59 0.49
C ASP A 52 -20.16 -9.71 1.87
N TYR A 53 -19.15 -8.90 2.16
CA TYR A 53 -18.52 -8.85 3.49
C TYR A 53 -19.52 -8.51 4.60
N LEU A 54 -20.40 -7.53 4.40
CA LEU A 54 -21.43 -7.19 5.39
C LEU A 54 -22.40 -8.35 5.61
N ARG A 55 -22.85 -9.01 4.53
CA ARG A 55 -23.74 -10.17 4.59
C ARG A 55 -23.09 -11.32 5.35
N ASP A 56 -21.86 -11.67 5.01
CA ASP A 56 -21.14 -12.79 5.63
C ASP A 56 -20.87 -12.47 7.11
N GLN A 57 -20.53 -11.21 7.42
CA GLN A 57 -20.34 -10.77 8.79
C GLN A 57 -21.63 -10.93 9.62
N TRP A 58 -22.79 -10.61 9.05
CA TRP A 58 -24.08 -10.85 9.70
C TRP A 58 -24.33 -12.33 9.97
N VAL A 59 -24.27 -13.17 8.93
CA VAL A 59 -24.62 -14.60 8.98
C VAL A 59 -23.70 -15.39 9.92
N ASP A 60 -22.40 -15.12 9.88
CA ASP A 60 -21.42 -16.00 10.54
C ASP A 60 -21.10 -15.61 11.98
N ARG A 61 -21.37 -14.36 12.40
CA ARG A 61 -20.96 -13.88 13.73
C ARG A 61 -21.99 -13.03 14.45
N TRP A 62 -22.57 -12.03 13.80
CA TRP A 62 -23.33 -11.00 14.52
C TRP A 62 -24.80 -11.36 14.70
N SER A 63 -25.32 -12.34 13.96
CA SER A 63 -26.68 -12.86 14.14
C SER A 63 -26.78 -13.99 15.18
N LEU A 64 -25.70 -14.34 15.86
CA LEU A 64 -25.68 -15.47 16.81
C LEU A 64 -26.20 -15.11 18.20
N ASP A 65 -26.17 -13.82 18.57
CA ASP A 65 -26.63 -13.32 19.86
C ASP A 65 -27.47 -12.05 19.67
N GLY A 66 -28.55 -11.92 20.43
CA GLY A 66 -29.47 -10.78 20.35
C GLY A 66 -28.79 -9.45 20.69
N GLY A 67 -27.82 -9.45 21.61
CA GLY A 67 -27.02 -8.26 21.92
C GLY A 67 -26.14 -7.83 20.74
N MET A 68 -25.47 -8.78 20.09
CA MET A 68 -24.63 -8.50 18.93
C MET A 68 -25.43 -8.02 17.71
N MET A 69 -26.64 -8.55 17.50
CA MET A 69 -27.53 -8.07 16.44
C MET A 69 -27.82 -6.58 16.58
N VAL A 70 -28.14 -6.12 17.81
CA VAL A 70 -28.45 -4.71 18.07
C VAL A 70 -27.24 -3.83 17.78
N ILE A 71 -26.04 -4.23 18.23
CA ILE A 71 -24.81 -3.48 17.97
C ILE A 71 -24.53 -3.42 16.46
N TYR A 72 -24.71 -4.51 15.73
CA TYR A 72 -24.51 -4.55 14.29
C TYR A 72 -25.45 -3.58 13.56
N VAL A 73 -26.74 -3.56 13.92
CA VAL A 73 -27.70 -2.60 13.34
C VAL A 73 -27.29 -1.16 13.62
N ILE A 74 -26.83 -0.85 14.83
CA ILE A 74 -26.29 0.48 15.17
C ILE A 74 -25.09 0.82 14.29
N CYS A 75 -24.16 -0.11 14.07
CA CYS A 75 -23.01 0.10 13.18
C CYS A 75 -23.44 0.39 11.74
N ILE A 76 -24.44 -0.33 11.20
CA ILE A 76 -24.98 -0.06 9.87
C ILE A 76 -25.62 1.33 9.78
N LEU A 77 -26.39 1.74 10.81
CA LEU A 77 -26.98 3.07 10.87
C LEU A 77 -25.91 4.17 10.86
N ILE A 78 -24.83 3.98 11.62
CA ILE A 78 -23.67 4.90 11.61
C ILE A 78 -22.96 4.89 10.24
N GLY A 79 -22.86 3.74 9.58
CA GLY A 79 -22.33 3.63 8.23
C GLY A 79 -23.14 4.43 7.21
N ILE A 80 -24.47 4.41 7.30
CA ILE A 80 -25.37 5.16 6.43
C ILE A 80 -25.18 6.68 6.58
N LEU A 81 -24.77 7.17 7.76
CA LEU A 81 -24.49 8.60 7.96
C LEU A 81 -23.37 9.13 7.05
N TRP A 82 -22.54 8.26 6.46
CA TRP A 82 -21.56 8.67 5.44
C TRP A 82 -22.22 9.38 4.24
N TYR A 83 -23.42 8.94 3.85
CA TYR A 83 -24.19 9.52 2.75
C TYR A 83 -24.79 10.90 3.09
N ALA A 84 -24.79 11.29 4.37
CA ALA A 84 -25.18 12.65 4.78
C ALA A 84 -24.29 13.72 4.14
N ARG A 85 -23.11 13.36 3.61
CA ARG A 85 -22.22 14.22 2.82
C ARG A 85 -22.91 14.82 1.59
N PHE A 86 -23.88 14.12 0.99
CA PHE A 86 -24.59 14.60 -0.21
C PHE A 86 -25.68 15.64 0.10
N PHE A 87 -26.12 15.73 1.36
CA PHE A 87 -27.18 16.64 1.78
C PHE A 87 -26.59 17.85 2.52
N LYS A 88 -26.74 19.06 1.97
CA LYS A 88 -26.20 20.30 2.56
C LYS A 88 -26.65 20.52 4.02
N GLN A 89 -27.87 20.13 4.36
CA GLN A 89 -28.45 20.32 5.71
C GLN A 89 -27.89 19.34 6.75
N TYR A 90 -27.47 18.14 6.35
CA TYR A 90 -27.00 17.07 7.26
C TYR A 90 -25.49 16.81 7.15
N PHE A 91 -24.77 17.71 6.49
CA PHE A 91 -23.34 17.58 6.23
C PHE A 91 -22.47 17.43 7.50
N HIS A 92 -22.95 17.76 8.70
CA HIS A 92 -22.13 17.51 9.90
C HIS A 92 -22.06 16.02 10.25
N PHE A 93 -23.08 15.23 9.91
CA PHE A 93 -23.22 13.85 10.38
C PHE A 93 -22.21 12.88 9.76
N TYR A 94 -21.71 13.11 8.54
CA TYR A 94 -20.69 12.23 7.94
C TYR A 94 -19.38 12.23 8.74
N ARG A 95 -19.11 13.28 9.52
CA ARG A 95 -17.87 13.40 10.32
C ARG A 95 -17.75 12.31 11.38
N TRP A 96 -18.87 11.84 11.92
CA TRP A 96 -18.89 10.75 12.90
C TRP A 96 -18.40 9.45 12.27
N THR A 97 -18.96 9.07 11.13
CA THR A 97 -18.52 7.89 10.37
C THR A 97 -17.06 8.04 9.92
N LEU A 98 -16.66 9.23 9.47
CA LEU A 98 -15.27 9.51 9.08
C LEU A 98 -14.30 9.37 10.25
N ALA A 99 -14.65 9.88 11.43
CA ALA A 99 -13.82 9.76 12.63
C ALA A 99 -13.60 8.28 13.01
N ILE A 100 -14.62 7.44 12.87
CA ILE A 100 -14.49 5.99 13.13
C ILE A 100 -13.53 5.36 12.12
N ILE A 101 -13.73 5.57 10.81
CA ILE A 101 -12.87 4.96 9.77
C ILE A 101 -11.41 5.41 9.92
N VAL A 102 -11.18 6.71 10.09
CA VAL A 102 -9.84 7.26 10.27
C VAL A 102 -9.24 6.78 11.60
N GLY A 103 -10.00 6.77 12.68
CA GLY A 103 -9.57 6.28 13.98
C GLY A 103 -9.15 4.80 13.94
N THR A 104 -9.94 3.94 13.30
CA THR A 104 -9.59 2.53 13.10
C THR A 104 -8.37 2.37 12.20
N GLY A 105 -8.28 3.16 11.12
CA GLY A 105 -7.13 3.14 10.20
C GLY A 105 -5.83 3.53 10.90
N ILE A 106 -5.84 4.62 11.66
CA ILE A 106 -4.71 5.07 12.47
C ILE A 106 -4.38 4.04 13.56
N GLY A 107 -5.38 3.49 14.26
CA GLY A 107 -5.16 2.49 15.30
C GLY A 107 -4.47 1.23 14.78
N MET A 108 -4.94 0.70 13.64
CA MET A 108 -4.31 -0.45 12.98
C MET A 108 -2.91 -0.09 12.47
N ALA A 109 -2.77 1.07 11.81
CA ALA A 109 -1.50 1.53 11.29
C ALA A 109 -0.48 1.73 12.40
N LEU A 110 -0.84 2.31 13.55
CA LEU A 110 0.09 2.58 14.64
C LEU A 110 0.71 1.29 15.18
N ARG A 111 -0.10 0.24 15.35
CA ARG A 111 0.43 -1.09 15.72
C ARG A 111 1.34 -1.63 14.62
N THR A 112 0.87 -1.71 13.38
CA THR A 112 1.62 -2.37 12.30
C THR A 112 2.89 -1.60 11.93
N VAL A 113 2.82 -0.27 11.83
CA VAL A 113 3.95 0.58 11.47
C VAL A 113 5.04 0.52 12.53
N ILE A 114 4.71 0.67 13.82
CA ILE A 114 5.74 0.67 14.88
C ILE A 114 6.42 -0.69 14.98
N PHE A 115 5.65 -1.79 15.05
CA PHE A 115 6.25 -3.11 15.20
C PHE A 115 6.94 -3.59 13.92
N THR A 116 6.30 -3.45 12.77
CA THR A 116 6.80 -4.01 11.51
C THR A 116 7.79 -3.09 10.81
N GLN A 117 7.50 -1.79 10.71
CA GLN A 117 8.38 -0.86 9.97
C GLN A 117 9.56 -0.37 10.80
N PHE A 118 9.47 -0.34 12.13
CA PHE A 118 10.59 0.09 12.96
C PHE A 118 11.28 -1.08 13.68
N LEU A 119 10.59 -1.75 14.61
CA LEU A 119 11.23 -2.76 15.46
C LEU A 119 11.74 -3.96 14.66
N ASN A 120 10.89 -4.56 13.83
CA ASN A 120 11.29 -5.72 13.04
C ASN A 120 12.37 -5.38 12.02
N GLN A 121 12.36 -4.18 11.44
CA GLN A 121 13.44 -3.75 10.53
C GLN A 121 14.77 -3.60 11.26
N ILE A 122 14.78 -3.03 12.47
CA ILE A 122 15.99 -2.91 13.29
C ILE A 122 16.51 -4.30 13.70
N ILE A 123 15.62 -5.17 14.19
CA ILE A 123 15.98 -6.54 14.60
C ILE A 123 16.48 -7.35 13.39
N ALA A 124 15.81 -7.23 12.24
CA ALA A 124 16.24 -7.88 11.01
C ALA A 124 17.63 -7.40 10.61
N GLN A 125 17.88 -6.09 10.67
CA GLN A 125 19.19 -5.50 10.37
C GLN A 125 20.29 -5.95 11.35
N ALA A 126 19.97 -6.09 12.63
CA ALA A 126 20.92 -6.54 13.64
C ALA A 126 21.29 -8.03 13.51
N ASN A 127 20.35 -8.86 13.04
CA ASN A 127 20.52 -10.31 12.95
C ASN A 127 20.93 -10.80 11.55
N ILE A 128 21.33 -9.91 10.63
CA ILE A 128 21.76 -10.32 9.29
C ILE A 128 23.01 -11.21 9.39
N PRO A 129 22.97 -12.48 8.93
CA PRO A 129 24.16 -13.30 8.86
C PRO A 129 25.07 -12.76 7.76
N LEU A 130 26.23 -12.24 8.14
CA LEU A 130 27.21 -11.69 7.19
C LEU A 130 27.79 -12.75 6.25
N PHE A 131 27.74 -14.03 6.64
CA PHE A 131 28.22 -15.14 5.84
C PHE A 131 27.17 -16.25 5.80
N VAL A 132 26.76 -16.66 4.60
CA VAL A 132 25.82 -17.76 4.37
C VAL A 132 26.57 -18.88 3.63
N ALA A 133 26.80 -19.98 4.32
CA ALA A 133 27.54 -21.11 3.75
C ALA A 133 26.78 -21.71 2.55
N GLY A 134 27.45 -21.80 1.41
CA GLY A 134 26.90 -22.40 0.18
C GLY A 134 26.17 -21.44 -0.75
N ASP A 135 25.97 -20.17 -0.37
CA ASP A 135 25.36 -19.15 -1.23
C ASP A 135 26.12 -17.82 -1.19
N MET A 136 26.91 -17.60 -2.23
CA MET A 136 27.70 -16.38 -2.41
C MET A 136 26.82 -15.15 -2.67
N THR A 137 25.67 -15.33 -3.31
CA THR A 137 24.80 -14.21 -3.70
C THR A 137 24.15 -13.59 -2.47
N SER A 138 23.59 -14.42 -1.58
CA SER A 138 23.04 -13.93 -0.32
C SER A 138 24.10 -13.35 0.61
N THR A 139 25.30 -13.94 0.64
CA THR A 139 26.45 -13.39 1.38
C THR A 139 26.80 -11.97 0.93
N ILE A 140 26.95 -11.73 -0.38
CA ILE A 140 27.23 -10.39 -0.94
C ILE A 140 26.08 -9.43 -0.63
N SER A 141 24.84 -9.85 -0.83
CA SER A 141 23.65 -9.02 -0.55
C SER A 141 23.59 -8.60 0.92
N ASN A 142 23.84 -9.52 1.84
CA ASN A 142 23.81 -9.27 3.28
C ASN A 142 24.90 -8.27 3.72
N ILE A 143 26.11 -8.41 3.18
CA ILE A 143 27.21 -7.47 3.43
C ILE A 143 26.88 -6.09 2.88
N LEU A 144 26.33 -6.02 1.66
CA LEU A 144 25.90 -4.75 1.07
C LEU A 144 24.83 -4.08 1.93
N ILE A 145 23.78 -4.80 2.34
CA ILE A 145 22.72 -4.26 3.21
C ILE A 145 23.28 -3.79 4.55
N ALA A 146 24.22 -4.53 5.14
CA ALA A 146 24.87 -4.18 6.40
C ALA A 146 25.64 -2.84 6.33
N ILE A 147 26.21 -2.50 5.17
CA ILE A 147 26.95 -1.24 4.95
C ILE A 147 26.02 -0.12 4.48
N MET A 148 25.12 -0.42 3.54
CA MET A 148 24.28 0.56 2.87
C MET A 148 23.24 1.18 3.81
N VAL A 149 22.59 0.39 4.66
CA VAL A 149 21.53 0.88 5.56
C VAL A 149 22.07 1.91 6.56
N PRO A 150 23.14 1.65 7.34
CA PRO A 150 23.74 2.66 8.21
C PRO A 150 24.24 3.89 7.45
N SER A 151 24.81 3.70 6.25
CA SER A 151 25.30 4.82 5.45
C SER A 151 24.18 5.79 5.07
N VAL A 152 23.01 5.27 4.67
CA VAL A 152 21.83 6.10 4.36
C VAL A 152 21.28 6.78 5.61
N LEU A 153 21.26 6.11 6.77
CA LEU A 153 20.85 6.74 8.03
C LEU A 153 21.78 7.90 8.42
N LEU A 154 23.09 7.71 8.27
CA LEU A 154 24.09 8.74 8.53
C LEU A 154 24.06 9.88 7.49
N TYR A 155 23.65 9.61 6.26
CA TYR A 155 23.47 10.64 5.23
C TYR A 155 22.43 11.69 5.63
N PHE A 156 21.34 11.28 6.28
CA PHE A 156 20.29 12.17 6.79
C PHE A 156 20.57 12.72 8.19
N TRP A 157 21.71 12.38 8.78
CA TRP A 157 22.14 12.93 10.06
C TRP A 157 22.73 14.32 9.84
N PHE A 158 21.91 15.36 10.05
CA PHE A 158 22.31 16.76 9.84
C PHE A 158 22.85 17.46 11.10
N THR A 159 22.90 16.78 12.26
CA THR A 159 23.18 17.42 13.55
C THR A 159 24.57 17.05 14.09
N GLY A 160 25.47 18.03 14.31
CA GLY A 160 26.74 17.84 15.03
C GLY A 160 28.00 17.95 14.16
N GLY A 161 29.14 18.28 14.80
CA GLY A 161 30.41 18.60 14.11
C GLY A 161 31.07 17.44 13.34
N ALA A 162 30.62 16.21 13.53
CA ALA A 162 31.05 15.06 12.72
C ALA A 162 30.44 15.07 11.29
N ALA A 163 29.45 15.92 11.03
CA ALA A 163 28.82 16.06 9.72
C ALA A 163 29.74 16.66 8.64
N GLU A 164 30.83 17.32 9.06
CA GLU A 164 31.79 18.00 8.18
C GLU A 164 33.15 17.28 8.12
N GLY A 165 33.27 16.07 8.70
CA GLY A 165 34.51 15.29 8.66
C GLY A 165 34.71 14.53 7.35
N GLY A 166 35.97 14.33 6.94
CA GLY A 166 36.29 13.61 5.68
C GLY A 166 35.80 12.17 5.60
N ALA A 167 35.61 11.48 6.74
CA ALA A 167 34.98 10.16 6.77
C ALA A 167 33.48 10.20 6.39
N MET A 168 32.79 11.29 6.74
CA MET A 168 31.38 11.49 6.40
C MET A 168 31.18 11.70 4.90
N ASP A 169 32.14 12.28 4.19
CA ASP A 169 32.07 12.44 2.73
C ASP A 169 32.06 11.12 1.98
N ILE A 170 32.79 10.11 2.47
CA ILE A 170 32.78 8.75 1.90
C ILE A 170 31.42 8.10 2.14
N ILE A 171 30.93 8.17 3.38
CA ILE A 171 29.61 7.63 3.76
C ILE A 171 28.51 8.28 2.93
N ARG A 172 28.59 9.59 2.71
CA ARG A 172 27.61 10.34 1.89
C ARG A 172 27.60 9.91 0.43
N LYS A 173 28.76 9.61 -0.15
CA LYS A 173 28.85 9.08 -1.52
C LYS A 173 28.18 7.70 -1.62
N ILE A 174 28.51 6.78 -0.70
CA ILE A 174 27.92 5.44 -0.65
C ILE A 174 26.40 5.56 -0.52
N ALA A 175 25.91 6.34 0.44
CA ALA A 175 24.48 6.57 0.65
C ALA A 175 23.77 7.14 -0.59
N ARG A 176 24.39 8.09 -1.30
CA ARG A 176 23.83 8.65 -2.53
C ARG A 176 23.65 7.58 -3.60
N TYR A 177 24.66 6.74 -3.82
CA TYR A 177 24.56 5.64 -4.78
C TYR A 177 23.51 4.60 -4.35
N THR A 178 23.47 4.25 -3.07
CA THR A 178 22.45 3.36 -2.51
C THR A 178 21.04 3.89 -2.77
N MET A 179 20.78 5.18 -2.50
CA MET A 179 19.47 5.78 -2.72
C MET A 179 19.12 5.84 -4.21
N MET A 180 20.06 6.18 -5.09
CA MET A 180 19.83 6.18 -6.54
C MET A 180 19.47 4.78 -7.05
N ALA A 181 20.18 3.74 -6.59
CA ALA A 181 19.88 2.36 -6.94
C ALA A 181 18.55 1.88 -6.36
N GLY A 182 18.25 2.23 -5.11
CA GLY A 182 17.01 1.85 -4.42
C GLY A 182 15.76 2.54 -4.99
N PHE A 183 15.83 3.84 -5.29
CA PHE A 183 14.74 4.53 -5.97
C PHE A 183 14.59 4.02 -7.41
N GLY A 184 15.69 3.83 -8.12
CA GLY A 184 15.66 3.27 -9.48
C GLY A 184 15.00 1.89 -9.55
N SER A 185 15.30 1.01 -8.59
CA SER A 185 14.62 -0.29 -8.52
C SER A 185 13.15 -0.16 -8.14
N ALA A 186 12.81 0.69 -7.16
CA ALA A 186 11.43 0.91 -6.73
C ALA A 186 10.52 1.40 -7.88
N TYR A 187 11.01 2.33 -8.71
CA TYR A 187 10.30 2.80 -9.90
C TYR A 187 10.30 1.79 -11.05
N GLY A 188 11.22 0.82 -11.07
CA GLY A 188 11.24 -0.26 -12.06
C GLY A 188 10.28 -1.41 -11.77
N TYR A 189 9.75 -1.49 -10.53
CA TYR A 189 8.73 -2.48 -10.13
C TYR A 189 7.29 -2.04 -10.41
N THR A 190 7.09 -0.78 -10.82
CA THR A 190 5.79 -0.21 -11.24
C THR A 190 5.78 0.02 -12.75
#